data_AF-A0A1R3VVH5-F1
#
_entry.id   AF-A0A1R3VVH5-F1
#
_cell.length_a   1.000
_cell.length_b   1.000
_cell.length_c   1.000
_cell.angle_alpha   90.00
_cell.angle_beta   90.00
_cell.angle_gamma   90.00
#
_symmetry.space_group_name_H-M   'P 1'
#
loop_
_entity.id
_entity.type
_entity.pdbx_description
1 polymer ?
#
loop_
_entity_poly.entity_id
_entity_poly.type
_entity_poly.pdbx_seq_one_letter_code
_entity_poly.pdbx_strand_id
1 'polypeptide(L)'
;MNAAARRMIGILAGVSAVLVGSALAENSTLVSRLAEAQSIAVGLESHLAGAEQHSEAWTGILSERRATSVVYEQLLDARTGFITALSGASTALTSAAGKVDTAAQLAGIRRLQDTVQAERTDPAVVTAATAEVVTTTTTIATAVAAYDAEQKRLAEERARRAAGAGAAASTGTRLPSSGSAYDRVRAALDRVGGGGVPLEQYDGACGGVQAAACAFPAGVIRFTPALASWSNARLHWAMAHELAHIRQFGMWGSLTRSGGYASLFGGNIELLANCMAQQRGYPSGNVWCSGAQLDWSAAIWGGSVPS
;
A
#
# COMPACT_ATOMS: atom_id res chain seq x y z
N MET A 1 3.55 -68.31 114.25
CA MET A 1 4.32 -68.11 113.00
C MET A 1 5.67 -67.48 113.35
N ASN A 2 6.79 -68.16 113.04
CA ASN A 2 8.14 -67.67 113.35
C ASN A 2 8.45 -66.33 112.68
N ALA A 3 9.09 -65.41 113.42
CA ALA A 3 9.44 -64.06 112.97
C ALA A 3 10.35 -64.06 111.72
N ALA A 4 11.15 -65.12 111.53
CA ALA A 4 11.96 -65.32 110.34
C ALA A 4 11.12 -65.55 109.07
N ALA A 5 10.01 -66.29 109.16
CA ALA A 5 9.12 -66.54 108.01
C ALA A 5 8.37 -65.27 107.58
N ARG A 6 7.98 -64.41 108.54
CA ARG A 6 7.34 -63.11 108.23
C ARG A 6 8.30 -62.11 107.56
N ARG A 7 9.58 -62.09 107.97
CA ARG A 7 10.61 -61.25 107.32
C ARG A 7 10.95 -61.73 105.91
N MET A 8 11.03 -63.04 105.67
CA MET A 8 11.34 -63.59 104.36
C MET A 8 10.20 -63.38 103.34
N ILE A 9 8.94 -63.52 103.76
CA ILE A 9 7.76 -63.24 102.92
C ILE A 9 7.65 -61.73 102.59
N GLY A 10 7.94 -60.84 103.54
CA GLY A 10 7.94 -59.40 103.29
C GLY A 10 9.03 -58.94 102.29
N ILE A 11 10.22 -59.55 102.34
CA ILE A 11 11.31 -59.26 101.41
C ILE A 11 11.00 -59.79 100.00
N LEU A 12 10.47 -61.01 99.87
CA LEU A 12 10.04 -61.55 98.56
C LEU A 12 8.88 -60.76 97.94
N ALA A 13 7.89 -60.35 98.74
CA ALA A 13 6.77 -59.53 98.26
C ALA A 13 7.23 -58.12 97.85
N GLY A 14 8.20 -57.53 98.55
CA GLY A 14 8.80 -56.25 98.20
C GLY A 14 9.64 -56.30 96.93
N VAL A 15 10.46 -57.34 96.73
CA VAL A 15 11.27 -57.52 95.51
C VAL A 15 10.37 -57.81 94.30
N SER A 16 9.31 -58.62 94.45
CA SER A 16 8.33 -58.86 93.38
C SER A 16 7.51 -57.60 93.07
N ALA A 17 7.13 -56.79 94.06
CA ALA A 17 6.42 -55.52 93.83
C ALA A 17 7.31 -54.45 93.18
N VAL A 18 8.61 -54.39 93.52
CA VAL A 18 9.58 -53.48 92.89
C VAL A 18 9.91 -53.94 91.47
N LEU A 19 10.06 -55.24 91.20
CA LEU A 19 10.32 -55.77 89.85
C LEU A 19 9.08 -55.68 88.93
N VAL A 20 7.88 -55.91 89.46
CA VAL A 20 6.63 -55.68 88.73
C VAL A 20 6.39 -54.18 88.53
N GLY A 21 6.70 -53.35 89.53
CA GLY A 21 6.63 -51.89 89.41
C GLY A 21 7.62 -51.32 88.41
N SER A 22 8.86 -51.82 88.36
CA SER A 22 9.87 -51.41 87.38
C SER A 22 9.55 -51.94 85.98
N ALA A 23 9.08 -53.19 85.85
CA ALA A 23 8.64 -53.73 84.57
C ALA A 23 7.38 -53.05 84.04
N LEU A 24 6.43 -52.66 84.91
CA LEU A 24 5.25 -51.87 84.53
C LEU A 24 5.61 -50.42 84.21
N ALA A 25 6.56 -49.82 84.95
CA ALA A 25 7.07 -48.48 84.64
C ALA A 25 7.81 -48.48 83.30
N GLU A 26 8.64 -49.47 83.04
CA GLU A 26 9.37 -49.67 81.77
C GLU A 26 8.40 -49.99 80.62
N ASN A 27 7.37 -50.80 80.86
CA ASN A 27 6.30 -51.02 79.90
C ASN A 27 5.50 -49.74 79.63
N SER A 28 5.23 -48.92 80.65
CA SER A 28 4.51 -47.64 80.49
C SER A 28 5.34 -46.61 79.71
N THR A 29 6.65 -46.56 79.92
CA THR A 29 7.55 -45.72 79.11
C THR A 29 7.69 -46.24 77.68
N LEU A 30 7.73 -47.56 77.47
CA LEU A 30 7.74 -48.15 76.13
C LEU A 30 6.43 -47.89 75.38
N VAL A 31 5.28 -48.01 76.03
CA VAL A 31 3.97 -47.67 75.46
C VAL A 31 3.88 -46.18 75.15
N SER A 32 4.36 -45.31 76.04
CA SER A 32 4.40 -43.86 75.79
C SER A 32 5.31 -43.50 74.61
N ARG A 33 6.48 -44.12 74.51
CA ARG A 33 7.42 -43.92 73.39
C ARG A 33 6.88 -44.47 72.07
N LEU A 34 6.15 -45.59 72.10
CA LEU A 34 5.49 -46.15 70.94
C LEU A 34 4.38 -45.21 70.44
N ALA A 35 3.56 -44.66 71.35
CA ALA A 35 2.53 -43.69 71.01
C ALA A 35 3.11 -42.39 70.44
N GLU A 36 4.22 -41.90 71.00
CA GLU A 36 4.93 -40.73 70.49
C GLU A 36 5.52 -40.97 69.09
N ALA A 37 6.18 -42.12 68.88
CA ALA A 37 6.70 -42.50 67.57
C ALA A 37 5.60 -42.66 66.52
N GLN A 38 4.44 -43.23 66.88
CA GLN A 38 3.27 -43.33 66.01
C GLN A 38 2.71 -41.95 65.65
N SER A 39 2.62 -41.04 66.61
CA SER A 39 2.18 -39.66 66.36
C SER A 39 3.14 -38.92 65.42
N ILE A 40 4.46 -39.11 65.57
CA ILE A 40 5.47 -38.52 64.69
C ILE A 40 5.36 -39.12 63.28
N ALA A 41 5.19 -40.44 63.16
CA ALA A 41 5.03 -41.10 61.87
C ALA A 41 3.79 -40.59 61.12
N VAL A 42 2.63 -40.50 61.79
CA VAL A 42 1.40 -39.93 61.22
C VAL A 42 1.59 -38.46 60.83
N GLY A 43 2.31 -37.68 61.65
CA GLY A 43 2.65 -36.29 61.32
C GLY A 43 3.53 -36.19 60.08
N LEU A 44 4.55 -37.04 59.94
CA LEU A 44 5.44 -37.10 58.78
C LEU A 44 4.71 -37.57 57.52
N GLU A 45 3.83 -38.57 57.61
CA GLU A 45 2.99 -39.02 56.50
C GLU A 45 2.05 -37.91 56.03
N SER A 46 1.43 -37.17 56.96
CA SER A 46 0.59 -36.01 56.63
C SER A 46 1.40 -34.88 55.98
N HIS A 47 2.62 -34.61 56.47
CA HIS A 47 3.53 -33.64 55.86
C HIS A 47 4.01 -34.06 54.48
N LEU A 48 4.31 -35.36 54.28
CA LEU A 48 4.72 -35.92 52.99
C LEU A 48 3.57 -35.84 51.98
N ALA A 49 2.37 -36.25 52.35
CA ALA A 49 1.17 -36.14 51.50
C ALA A 49 0.89 -34.67 51.13
N GLY A 50 1.05 -33.73 52.07
CA GLY A 50 0.92 -32.31 51.79
C GLY A 50 2.02 -31.76 50.86
N ALA A 51 3.26 -32.26 50.96
CA ALA A 51 4.35 -31.88 50.08
C ALA A 51 4.15 -32.44 48.66
N GLU A 52 3.67 -33.67 48.53
CA GLU A 52 3.31 -34.30 47.25
C GLU A 52 2.18 -33.53 46.56
N GLN A 53 1.11 -33.18 47.29
CA GLN A 53 0.00 -32.39 46.75
C GLN A 53 0.46 -31.00 46.26
N HIS A 54 1.34 -30.33 47.01
CA HIS A 54 1.92 -29.06 46.56
C HIS A 54 2.80 -29.25 45.32
N SER A 55 3.62 -30.31 45.26
CA SER A 55 4.46 -30.62 44.10
C SER A 55 3.63 -30.86 42.84
N GLU A 56 2.54 -31.61 42.95
CA GLU A 56 1.58 -31.83 41.85
C GLU A 56 0.93 -30.51 41.41
N ALA A 57 0.49 -29.68 42.35
CA ALA A 57 -0.10 -28.38 42.05
C ALA A 57 0.89 -27.45 41.32
N TRP A 58 2.14 -27.37 41.78
CA TRP A 58 3.20 -26.58 41.10
C TRP A 58 3.52 -27.14 39.72
N THR A 59 3.55 -28.46 39.56
CA THR A 59 3.75 -29.11 38.25
C THR A 59 2.62 -28.77 37.28
N GLY A 60 1.38 -28.75 37.77
CA GLY A 60 0.20 -28.31 37.01
C GLY A 60 0.34 -26.85 36.55
N ILE A 61 0.63 -25.93 37.47
CA ILE A 61 0.83 -24.50 37.16
C ILE A 61 1.98 -24.30 36.15
N LEU A 62 3.11 -25.00 36.33
CA LEU A 62 4.23 -24.93 35.40
C LEU A 62 3.88 -25.45 34.01
N SER A 63 3.11 -26.53 33.93
CA SER A 63 2.61 -27.08 32.65
C SER A 63 1.71 -26.07 31.93
N GLU A 64 0.75 -25.47 32.64
CA GLU A 64 -0.14 -24.44 32.09
C GLU A 64 0.62 -23.20 31.62
N ARG A 65 1.60 -22.73 32.41
CA ARG A 65 2.45 -21.60 32.03
C ARG A 65 3.32 -21.91 30.81
N ARG A 66 3.86 -23.13 30.70
CA ARG A 66 4.60 -23.57 29.51
C ARG A 66 3.71 -23.63 28.28
N ALA A 67 2.51 -24.20 28.38
CA ALA A 67 1.55 -24.22 27.28
C ALA A 67 1.17 -22.81 26.81
N THR A 68 0.97 -21.88 27.75
CA THR A 68 0.69 -20.47 27.46
C THR A 68 1.88 -19.80 26.76
N SER A 69 3.11 -20.07 27.19
CA SER A 69 4.33 -19.53 26.54
C SER A 69 4.43 -19.96 25.08
N VAL A 70 4.16 -21.24 24.79
CA VAL A 70 4.16 -21.77 23.41
C VAL A 70 3.13 -21.05 22.53
N VAL A 71 1.92 -20.79 23.04
CA VAL A 71 0.89 -20.03 22.32
C VAL A 71 1.35 -18.61 22.02
N TYR A 72 2.00 -17.93 22.97
CA TYR A 72 2.52 -16.58 22.74
C TYR A 72 3.66 -16.54 21.72
N GLU A 73 4.57 -17.52 21.75
CA GLU A 73 5.62 -17.65 20.73
C GLU A 73 5.02 -17.83 19.33
N GLN A 74 4.02 -18.70 19.18
CA GLN A 74 3.30 -18.88 17.91
C GLN A 74 2.57 -17.61 17.47
N LEU A 75 1.96 -16.87 18.41
CA LEU A 75 1.28 -15.61 18.11
C LEU A 75 2.26 -14.53 17.63
N LEU A 76 3.45 -14.45 18.25
CA LEU A 76 4.50 -13.52 17.86
C LEU A 76 5.06 -13.84 16.46
N ASP A 77 5.28 -15.12 16.18
CA ASP A 77 5.73 -15.56 14.86
C ASP A 77 4.68 -15.24 13.78
N ALA A 78 3.41 -15.58 14.03
CA ALA A 78 2.31 -15.28 13.11
C ALA A 78 2.17 -13.76 12.84
N ARG A 79 2.33 -12.91 13.87
CA ARG A 79 2.29 -11.45 13.72
C ARG A 79 3.47 -10.90 12.92
N THR A 80 4.64 -11.52 13.03
CA THR A 80 5.80 -11.18 12.18
C THR A 80 5.49 -11.45 10.71
N GLY A 81 4.84 -12.58 10.41
CA GLY A 81 4.31 -12.87 9.08
C GLY A 81 3.30 -11.82 8.60
N PHE A 82 2.36 -11.42 9.46
CA PHE A 82 1.37 -10.39 9.14
C PHE A 82 2.00 -9.03 8.82
N ILE A 83 2.97 -8.57 9.61
CA ILE A 83 3.71 -7.31 9.36
C ILE A 83 4.42 -7.36 8.00
N THR A 84 5.04 -8.49 7.68
CA THR A 84 5.68 -8.69 6.37
C THR A 84 4.67 -8.59 5.22
N ALA A 85 3.48 -9.20 5.38
CA ALA A 85 2.41 -9.09 4.40
C ALA A 85 1.89 -7.65 4.24
N LEU A 86 1.77 -6.88 5.33
CA LEU A 86 1.39 -5.46 5.26
C LEU A 86 2.41 -4.60 4.51
N SER A 87 3.71 -4.87 4.66
CA SER A 87 4.76 -4.20 3.87
C SER A 87 4.60 -4.48 2.37
N GLY A 88 4.30 -5.74 2.01
CA GLY A 88 3.96 -6.12 0.63
C GLY A 88 2.72 -5.37 0.11
N ALA A 89 1.65 -5.31 0.92
CA ALA A 89 0.44 -4.59 0.57
C ALA A 89 0.69 -3.09 0.37
N SER A 90 1.50 -2.45 1.23
CA SER A 90 1.89 -1.04 1.10
C SER A 90 2.62 -0.76 -0.23
N THR A 91 3.52 -1.68 -0.62
CA THR A 91 4.24 -1.59 -1.90
C THR A 91 3.28 -1.71 -3.10
N ALA A 92 2.32 -2.63 -3.03
CA ALA A 92 1.32 -2.82 -4.07
C ALA A 92 0.38 -1.61 -4.20
N LEU A 93 -0.08 -1.05 -3.07
CA LEU A 93 -0.91 0.17 -3.05
C LEU A 93 -0.18 1.38 -3.65
N THR A 94 1.10 1.54 -3.31
CA THR A 94 1.95 2.60 -3.89
C THR A 94 2.08 2.43 -5.41
N SER A 95 2.28 1.19 -5.87
CA SER A 95 2.38 0.88 -7.31
C SER A 95 1.07 1.10 -8.07
N ALA A 96 -0.07 0.99 -7.38
CA ALA A 96 -1.40 1.20 -7.94
C ALA A 96 -1.83 2.68 -7.98
N ALA A 97 -1.12 3.57 -7.29
CA ALA A 97 -1.45 4.99 -7.21
C ALA A 97 -1.58 5.62 -8.61
N GLY A 98 -2.74 6.22 -8.89
CA GLY A 98 -3.04 6.83 -10.19
C GLY A 98 -3.28 5.85 -11.34
N LYS A 99 -3.25 4.53 -11.09
CA LYS A 99 -3.49 3.48 -12.09
C LYS A 99 -4.79 2.72 -11.85
N VAL A 100 -5.09 2.36 -10.61
CA VAL A 100 -6.22 1.51 -10.22
C VAL A 100 -6.87 2.06 -8.95
N ASP A 101 -8.20 2.07 -8.87
CA ASP A 101 -8.92 2.37 -7.63
C ASP A 101 -8.74 1.21 -6.63
N THR A 102 -8.17 1.52 -5.47
CA THR A 102 -7.84 0.54 -4.41
C THR A 102 -8.56 0.82 -3.10
N ALA A 103 -9.58 1.69 -3.10
CA ALA A 103 -10.25 2.14 -1.88
C ALA A 103 -10.86 0.98 -1.07
N ALA A 104 -11.52 0.03 -1.76
CA ALA A 104 -12.14 -1.13 -1.13
C ALA A 104 -11.10 -2.08 -0.51
N GLN A 105 -9.99 -2.31 -1.21
CA GLN A 105 -8.89 -3.17 -0.76
C GLN A 105 -8.19 -2.57 0.45
N LEU A 106 -7.92 -1.26 0.45
CA LEU A 106 -7.36 -0.54 1.60
C LEU A 106 -8.29 -0.64 2.83
N ALA A 107 -9.60 -0.47 2.63
CA ALA A 107 -10.57 -0.64 3.71
C ALA A 107 -10.60 -2.07 4.25
N GLY A 108 -10.45 -3.08 3.37
CA GLY A 108 -10.31 -4.49 3.75
C GLY A 108 -9.07 -4.76 4.60
N ILE A 109 -7.90 -4.31 4.15
CA ILE A 109 -6.63 -4.45 4.88
C ILE A 109 -6.74 -3.82 6.28
N ARG A 110 -7.36 -2.64 6.41
CA ARG A 110 -7.56 -2.00 7.73
C ARG A 110 -8.40 -2.85 8.67
N ARG A 111 -9.50 -3.44 8.19
CA ARG A 111 -10.30 -4.37 9.01
C ARG A 111 -9.49 -5.58 9.48
N LEU A 112 -8.61 -6.11 8.62
CA LEU A 112 -7.71 -7.21 9.00
C LEU A 112 -6.68 -6.78 10.04
N GLN A 113 -6.18 -5.54 9.98
CA GLN A 113 -5.31 -4.98 11.02
C GLN A 113 -6.04 -4.91 12.36
N ASP A 114 -7.29 -4.45 12.38
CA ASP A 114 -8.12 -4.39 13.59
C ASP A 114 -8.34 -5.80 14.17
N THR A 115 -8.64 -6.79 13.33
CA THR A 115 -8.78 -8.20 13.74
C THR A 115 -7.50 -8.74 14.39
N VAL A 116 -6.33 -8.55 13.76
CA VAL A 116 -5.04 -9.02 14.31
C VAL A 116 -4.67 -8.25 15.58
N GLN A 117 -5.00 -6.96 15.66
CA GLN A 117 -4.78 -6.15 16.85
C GLN A 117 -5.69 -6.56 18.02
N ALA A 118 -6.88 -7.09 17.75
CA ALA A 118 -7.79 -7.61 18.78
C ALA A 118 -7.40 -9.02 19.26
N GLU A 119 -6.77 -9.83 18.41
CA GLU A 119 -6.42 -11.23 18.71
C GLU A 119 -5.38 -11.37 19.83
N ARG A 120 -5.59 -12.28 20.78
CA ARG A 120 -4.74 -12.47 21.98
C ARG A 120 -4.26 -13.90 22.19
N THR A 121 -4.92 -14.88 21.60
CA THR A 121 -4.80 -16.29 21.98
C THR A 121 -4.75 -17.25 20.81
N ASP A 122 -5.28 -16.89 19.64
CA ASP A 122 -5.37 -17.78 18.49
C ASP A 122 -4.44 -17.34 17.34
N PRO A 123 -3.30 -18.02 17.13
CA PRO A 123 -2.40 -17.74 16.01
C PRO A 123 -3.02 -18.08 14.64
N ALA A 124 -4.06 -18.92 14.57
CA ALA A 124 -4.73 -19.26 13.32
C ALA A 124 -5.50 -18.06 12.75
N VAL A 125 -6.08 -17.21 13.61
CA VAL A 125 -6.74 -15.96 13.21
C VAL A 125 -5.75 -15.01 12.53
N VAL A 126 -4.53 -14.87 13.09
CA VAL A 126 -3.47 -14.03 12.50
C VAL A 126 -2.98 -14.62 11.17
N THR A 127 -2.84 -15.94 11.10
CA THR A 127 -2.45 -16.64 9.87
C THR A 127 -3.48 -16.47 8.76
N ALA A 128 -4.77 -16.58 9.08
CA ALA A 128 -5.86 -16.36 8.14
C ALA A 128 -5.90 -14.91 7.63
N ALA A 129 -5.78 -13.93 8.53
CA ALA A 129 -5.70 -12.53 8.15
C ALA A 129 -4.47 -12.23 7.27
N THR A 130 -3.34 -12.86 7.54
CA THR A 130 -2.12 -12.77 6.71
C THR A 130 -2.38 -13.28 5.30
N ALA A 131 -3.03 -14.45 5.14
CA ALA A 131 -3.38 -15.00 3.84
C ALA A 131 -4.33 -14.09 3.05
N GLU A 132 -5.27 -13.44 3.72
CA GLU A 132 -6.21 -12.49 3.08
C GLU A 132 -5.51 -11.19 2.65
N VAL A 133 -4.56 -10.68 3.43
CA VAL A 133 -3.69 -9.55 3.01
C VAL A 133 -2.87 -9.93 1.78
N VAL A 134 -2.26 -11.12 1.75
CA VAL A 134 -1.49 -11.61 0.59
C VAL A 134 -2.37 -11.76 -0.65
N THR A 135 -3.59 -12.28 -0.49
CA THR A 135 -4.57 -12.41 -1.57
C THR A 135 -4.94 -11.04 -2.13
N THR A 136 -5.30 -10.10 -1.24
CA THR A 136 -5.63 -8.71 -1.60
C THR A 136 -4.45 -8.02 -2.32
N THR A 137 -3.23 -8.23 -1.83
CA THR A 137 -1.99 -7.71 -2.44
C THR A 137 -1.82 -8.25 -3.86
N THR A 138 -2.05 -9.55 -4.06
CA THR A 138 -1.99 -10.21 -5.37
C THR A 138 -3.05 -9.67 -6.32
N THR A 139 -4.27 -9.42 -5.84
CA THR A 139 -5.33 -8.80 -6.63
C THR A 139 -4.93 -7.41 -7.12
N ILE A 140 -4.37 -6.57 -6.23
CA ILE A 140 -3.88 -5.23 -6.59
C ILE A 140 -2.78 -5.35 -7.64
N ALA A 141 -1.77 -6.20 -7.40
CA ALA A 141 -0.65 -6.38 -8.31
C ALA A 141 -1.11 -6.87 -9.70
N THR A 142 -2.09 -7.77 -9.76
CA THR A 142 -2.68 -8.25 -11.01
C THR A 142 -3.40 -7.13 -11.76
N ALA A 143 -4.17 -6.28 -11.06
CA ALA A 143 -4.84 -5.14 -11.68
C ALA A 143 -3.85 -4.10 -12.22
N VAL A 144 -2.76 -3.83 -11.49
CA VAL A 144 -1.68 -2.94 -11.95
C VAL A 144 -0.98 -3.52 -13.18
N ALA A 145 -0.67 -4.82 -13.19
CA ALA A 145 -0.06 -5.47 -14.35
C ALA A 145 -0.97 -5.40 -15.58
N ALA A 146 -2.28 -5.58 -15.41
CA ALA A 146 -3.26 -5.43 -16.48
C ALA A 146 -3.31 -3.99 -17.02
N TYR A 147 -3.30 -2.99 -16.13
CA TYR A 147 -3.21 -1.58 -16.52
C TYR A 147 -1.93 -1.29 -17.31
N ASP A 148 -0.76 -1.72 -16.81
CA ASP A 148 0.53 -1.48 -17.47
C ASP A 148 0.62 -2.19 -18.84
N ALA A 149 0.06 -3.40 -18.95
CA ALA A 149 -0.05 -4.11 -20.22
C ALA A 149 -0.94 -3.36 -21.22
N GLU A 150 -2.07 -2.80 -20.78
CA GLU A 150 -2.94 -2.00 -21.63
C GLU A 150 -2.29 -0.69 -22.05
N GLN A 151 -1.59 0.00 -21.14
CA GLN A 151 -0.82 1.21 -21.49
C GLN A 151 0.27 0.89 -22.51
N LYS A 152 0.96 -0.24 -22.37
CA LYS A 152 1.93 -0.71 -23.36
C LYS A 152 1.27 -1.01 -24.70
N ARG A 153 0.14 -1.71 -24.71
CA ARG A 153 -0.63 -2.01 -25.93
C ARG A 153 -1.05 -0.72 -26.64
N LEU A 154 -1.57 0.27 -25.90
CA LEU A 154 -1.94 1.58 -26.42
C LEU A 154 -0.72 2.35 -26.94
N ALA A 155 0.42 2.28 -26.25
CA ALA A 155 1.67 2.89 -26.71
C ALA A 155 2.18 2.24 -27.99
N GLU A 156 2.13 0.91 -28.10
CA GLU A 156 2.47 0.17 -29.32
C GLU A 156 1.48 0.43 -30.45
N GLU A 157 0.20 0.58 -30.17
CA GLU A 157 -0.80 0.97 -31.16
C GLU A 157 -0.55 2.39 -31.65
N ARG A 158 -0.23 3.33 -30.75
CA ARG A 158 0.21 4.69 -31.12
C ARG A 158 1.49 4.65 -31.95
N ALA A 159 2.47 3.83 -31.56
CA ALA A 159 3.71 3.66 -32.31
C ALA A 159 3.47 3.00 -33.67
N ARG A 160 2.55 2.03 -33.77
CA ARG A 160 2.13 1.41 -35.04
C ARG A 160 1.33 2.37 -35.91
N ARG A 161 0.48 3.22 -35.32
CA ARG A 161 -0.17 4.33 -36.05
C ARG A 161 0.87 5.34 -36.50
N ALA A 162 1.89 5.63 -35.71
CA ALA A 162 3.01 6.50 -36.06
C ALA A 162 4.00 5.86 -37.05
N ALA A 163 4.12 4.52 -37.10
CA ALA A 163 4.98 3.78 -38.02
C ALA A 163 4.24 3.38 -39.31
N GLY A 164 2.93 3.19 -39.26
CA GLY A 164 2.02 3.15 -40.42
C GLY A 164 1.89 4.54 -41.03
N ALA A 165 1.78 5.58 -40.19
CA ALA A 165 2.10 6.96 -40.52
C ALA A 165 3.61 7.24 -40.49
N GLY A 166 4.46 6.21 -40.62
CA GLY A 166 5.91 6.25 -40.74
C GLY A 166 6.34 5.76 -42.13
N ALA A 167 5.65 4.75 -42.66
CA ALA A 167 5.53 4.51 -44.10
C ALA A 167 4.65 5.58 -44.78
N ALA A 168 3.71 6.19 -44.04
CA ALA A 168 3.02 7.42 -44.39
C ALA A 168 3.44 8.62 -43.52
N ALA A 169 4.66 8.59 -42.95
CA ALA A 169 5.35 9.82 -42.54
C ALA A 169 5.96 10.31 -43.83
N SER A 170 5.12 10.75 -44.75
CA SER A 170 5.61 11.70 -45.71
C SER A 170 6.09 12.87 -44.87
N THR A 171 7.41 13.07 -44.84
CA THR A 171 7.99 14.41 -44.77
C THR A 171 7.19 15.25 -45.76
N GLY A 172 6.15 15.93 -45.26
CA GLY A 172 5.32 16.80 -46.09
C GLY A 172 6.28 17.64 -46.92
N THR A 173 6.14 17.58 -48.23
CA THR A 173 7.18 18.09 -49.12
C THR A 173 7.28 19.58 -48.86
N ARG A 174 8.44 20.05 -48.38
CA ARG A 174 8.66 21.47 -48.15
C ARG A 174 8.48 22.18 -49.48
N LEU A 175 7.50 23.08 -49.54
CA LEU A 175 7.29 23.94 -50.70
C LEU A 175 8.14 25.22 -50.56
N PRO A 176 8.49 25.90 -51.66
CA PRO A 176 9.11 27.21 -51.62
C PRO A 176 8.32 28.15 -50.70
N SER A 177 8.97 28.69 -49.69
CA SER A 177 8.33 29.52 -48.66
C SER A 177 8.47 31.00 -49.01
N SER A 178 7.75 31.44 -50.04
CA SER A 178 7.70 32.82 -50.51
C SER A 178 6.37 33.13 -51.23
N GLY A 179 6.01 34.42 -51.32
CA GLY A 179 4.81 34.90 -52.04
C GLY A 179 3.65 35.32 -51.14
N SER A 180 2.60 35.89 -51.74
CA SER A 180 1.51 36.58 -51.03
C SER A 180 0.76 35.72 -50.01
N ALA A 181 0.63 34.41 -50.25
CA ALA A 181 0.04 33.48 -49.30
C ALA A 181 0.93 33.28 -48.06
N TYR A 182 2.26 33.20 -48.26
CA TYR A 182 3.22 33.13 -47.17
C TYR A 182 3.19 34.39 -46.31
N ASP A 183 3.27 35.56 -46.95
CA ASP A 183 3.30 36.84 -46.25
C ASP A 183 2.05 37.05 -45.40
N ARG A 184 0.88 36.63 -45.92
CA ARG A 184 -0.38 36.70 -45.18
C ARG A 184 -0.40 35.80 -43.95
N VAL A 185 0.03 34.54 -44.08
CA VAL A 185 0.03 33.59 -42.96
C VAL A 185 1.11 33.95 -41.95
N ARG A 186 2.27 34.45 -42.41
CA ARG A 186 3.32 35.03 -41.56
C ARG A 186 2.80 36.21 -40.74
N ALA A 187 2.15 37.18 -41.38
CA ALA A 187 1.57 38.33 -40.68
C ALA A 187 0.50 37.91 -39.65
N ALA A 188 -0.31 36.88 -39.97
CA ALA A 188 -1.26 36.30 -39.03
C ALA A 188 -0.55 35.63 -37.83
N LEU A 189 0.52 34.88 -38.07
CA LEU A 189 1.31 34.24 -37.01
C LEU A 189 2.03 35.27 -36.14
N ASP A 190 2.55 36.35 -36.72
CA ASP A 190 3.13 37.47 -35.99
C ASP A 190 2.11 38.11 -35.05
N ARG A 191 0.91 38.37 -35.56
CA ARG A 191 -0.18 38.99 -34.79
C ARG A 191 -0.58 38.19 -33.55
N VAL A 192 -0.54 36.86 -33.62
CA VAL A 192 -0.88 35.99 -32.48
C VAL A 192 0.31 35.75 -31.54
N GLY A 193 1.45 36.39 -31.79
CA GLY A 193 2.65 36.34 -30.96
C GLY A 193 3.68 35.27 -31.36
N GLY A 194 3.62 34.77 -32.60
CA GLY A 194 4.48 33.72 -33.13
C GLY A 194 5.65 34.21 -33.99
N GLY A 195 6.08 35.46 -33.86
CA GLY A 195 7.10 36.07 -34.73
C GLY A 195 8.46 35.36 -34.77
N GLY A 196 8.84 34.71 -33.66
CA GLY A 196 10.06 33.90 -33.59
C GLY A 196 9.91 32.45 -34.06
N VAL A 197 8.71 32.02 -34.48
CA VAL A 197 8.45 30.64 -34.87
C VAL A 197 8.66 30.48 -36.37
N PRO A 198 9.58 29.58 -36.81
CA PRO A 198 9.73 29.21 -38.21
C PRO A 198 8.40 28.81 -38.86
N LEU A 199 8.16 29.30 -40.07
CA LEU A 199 6.95 29.04 -40.85
C LEU A 199 7.32 28.51 -42.24
N GLU A 200 6.71 27.41 -42.65
CA GLU A 200 6.97 26.76 -43.95
C GLU A 200 5.68 26.37 -44.68
N GLN A 201 5.71 26.41 -46.01
CA GLN A 201 4.62 25.82 -46.80
C GLN A 201 4.79 24.30 -46.95
N TYR A 202 3.67 23.57 -46.95
CA TYR A 202 3.63 22.12 -47.17
C TYR A 202 2.36 21.66 -47.87
N ASP A 203 2.31 20.37 -48.17
CA ASP A 203 1.26 19.66 -48.90
C ASP A 203 0.04 19.24 -48.06
N GLY A 204 0.00 19.56 -46.77
CA GLY A 204 -1.14 19.28 -45.89
C GLY A 204 -0.99 18.02 -45.02
N ALA A 205 0.02 17.18 -45.25
CA ALA A 205 0.26 15.97 -44.46
C ALA A 205 0.80 16.26 -43.04
N CYS A 206 -0.04 16.08 -42.01
CA CYS A 206 0.28 16.36 -40.60
C CYS A 206 -0.13 15.17 -39.73
N GLY A 207 0.83 14.47 -39.12
CA GLY A 207 0.52 13.40 -38.15
C GLY A 207 -0.41 12.28 -38.67
N GLY A 208 -0.38 11.99 -39.98
CA GLY A 208 -1.24 11.00 -40.62
C GLY A 208 -2.63 11.51 -41.04
N VAL A 209 -2.93 12.80 -40.85
CA VAL A 209 -4.15 13.46 -41.34
C VAL A 209 -3.82 14.57 -42.33
N GLN A 210 -4.83 14.99 -43.09
CA GLN A 210 -4.77 16.21 -43.90
C GLN A 210 -5.21 17.40 -43.05
N ALA A 211 -4.30 18.33 -42.83
CA ALA A 211 -4.54 19.54 -42.07
C ALA A 211 -4.13 20.76 -42.89
N ALA A 212 -4.76 21.90 -42.62
CA ALA A 212 -4.43 23.14 -43.32
C ALA A 212 -3.22 23.86 -42.68
N ALA A 213 -2.95 23.57 -41.41
CA ALA A 213 -1.75 23.97 -40.70
C ALA A 213 -1.35 22.86 -39.70
N CYS A 214 -0.08 22.86 -39.29
CA CYS A 214 0.47 21.84 -38.41
C CYS A 214 1.73 22.34 -37.69
N ALA A 215 1.72 22.31 -36.37
CA ALA A 215 2.90 22.49 -35.55
C ALA A 215 3.70 21.18 -35.44
N PHE A 216 5.04 21.29 -35.51
CA PHE A 216 5.95 20.17 -35.36
C PHE A 216 6.81 20.31 -34.09
N PRO A 217 7.18 19.19 -33.43
CA PRO A 217 8.06 19.20 -32.25
C PRO A 217 9.42 19.89 -32.46
N ALA A 218 9.88 20.01 -33.71
CA ALA A 218 11.08 20.75 -34.08
C ALA A 218 10.95 22.29 -33.96
N GLY A 219 9.79 22.79 -33.50
CA GLY A 219 9.56 24.21 -33.29
C GLY A 219 9.11 24.97 -34.55
N VAL A 220 8.67 24.28 -35.59
CA VAL A 220 8.21 24.87 -36.87
C VAL A 220 6.70 24.68 -37.03
N ILE A 221 6.04 25.71 -37.58
CA ILE A 221 4.66 25.61 -38.06
C ILE A 221 4.70 25.45 -39.58
N ARG A 222 3.97 24.48 -40.11
CA ARG A 222 3.76 24.34 -41.55
C ARG A 222 2.31 24.64 -41.91
N PHE A 223 2.09 25.19 -43.09
CA PHE A 223 0.75 25.55 -43.57
C PHE A 223 0.55 25.27 -45.06
N THR A 224 -0.67 24.96 -45.46
CA THR A 224 -1.02 24.83 -46.88
C THR A 224 -1.32 26.22 -47.47
N PRO A 225 -1.03 26.49 -48.75
CA PRO A 225 -1.34 27.78 -49.37
C PRO A 225 -2.82 28.18 -49.28
N ALA A 226 -3.73 27.19 -49.22
CA ALA A 226 -5.17 27.41 -49.10
C ALA A 226 -5.56 28.17 -47.83
N LEU A 227 -4.75 28.10 -46.76
CA LEU A 227 -4.99 28.78 -45.50
C LEU A 227 -5.06 30.31 -45.65
N ALA A 228 -4.32 30.86 -46.63
CA ALA A 228 -4.33 32.30 -46.91
C ALA A 228 -5.69 32.81 -47.43
N SER A 229 -6.55 31.92 -47.94
CA SER A 229 -7.90 32.28 -48.40
C SER A 229 -8.92 32.40 -47.25
N TRP A 230 -8.57 31.96 -46.04
CA TRP A 230 -9.49 31.97 -44.91
C TRP A 230 -9.79 33.38 -44.42
N SER A 231 -10.96 33.55 -43.80
CA SER A 231 -11.30 34.79 -43.10
C SER A 231 -10.26 35.09 -42.03
N ASN A 232 -10.03 36.38 -41.74
CA ASN A 232 -9.02 36.78 -40.76
C ASN A 232 -9.26 36.15 -39.38
N ALA A 233 -10.53 36.06 -38.94
CA ALA A 233 -10.86 35.42 -37.67
C ALA A 233 -10.42 33.95 -37.63
N ARG A 234 -10.74 33.18 -38.69
CA ARG A 234 -10.38 31.76 -38.79
C ARG A 234 -8.87 31.56 -38.98
N LEU A 235 -8.22 32.43 -39.75
CA LEU A 235 -6.77 32.39 -39.95
C LEU A 235 -6.01 32.70 -38.65
N HIS A 236 -6.42 33.72 -37.89
CA HIS A 236 -5.79 34.02 -36.61
C HIS A 236 -6.04 32.92 -35.57
N TRP A 237 -7.24 32.33 -35.52
CA TRP A 237 -7.49 31.14 -34.70
C TRP A 237 -6.53 30.01 -35.06
N ALA A 238 -6.40 29.68 -36.36
CA ALA A 238 -5.51 28.61 -36.80
C ALA A 238 -4.06 28.86 -36.36
N MET A 239 -3.55 30.09 -36.55
CA MET A 239 -2.18 30.42 -36.12
C MET A 239 -2.00 30.41 -34.60
N ALA A 240 -2.99 30.89 -33.84
CA ALA A 240 -2.94 30.84 -32.38
C ALA A 240 -3.00 29.39 -31.86
N HIS A 241 -3.78 28.53 -32.52
CA HIS A 241 -3.91 27.11 -32.22
C HIS A 241 -2.59 26.36 -32.49
N GLU A 242 -1.99 26.52 -33.67
CA GLU A 242 -0.69 25.89 -33.96
C GLU A 242 0.42 26.42 -33.05
N LEU A 243 0.41 27.72 -32.73
CA LEU A 243 1.35 28.28 -31.77
C LEU A 243 1.18 27.69 -30.36
N ALA A 244 -0.04 27.31 -29.98
CA ALA A 244 -0.29 26.63 -28.71
C ALA A 244 0.35 25.24 -28.68
N HIS A 245 0.26 24.48 -29.77
CA HIS A 245 0.94 23.19 -29.92
C HIS A 245 2.46 23.31 -29.76
N ILE A 246 3.09 24.35 -30.34
CA ILE A 246 4.53 24.62 -30.12
C ILE A 246 4.86 24.77 -28.63
N ARG A 247 4.01 25.44 -27.86
CA ARG A 247 4.21 25.58 -26.40
C ARG A 247 4.02 24.25 -25.68
N GLN A 248 2.98 23.50 -26.04
CA GLN A 248 2.70 22.20 -25.45
C GLN A 248 3.83 21.20 -25.70
N PHE A 249 4.44 21.17 -26.89
CA PHE A 249 5.59 20.31 -27.19
C PHE A 249 6.78 20.60 -26.27
N GLY A 250 7.07 21.88 -26.02
CA GLY A 250 8.13 22.30 -25.09
C GLY A 250 7.90 21.86 -23.64
N MET A 251 6.67 21.49 -23.29
CA MET A 251 6.27 21.12 -21.93
C MET A 251 5.65 19.72 -21.86
N TRP A 252 5.79 18.90 -22.91
CA TRP A 252 5.03 17.66 -23.07
C TRP A 252 5.16 16.71 -21.88
N GLY A 253 6.37 16.59 -21.32
CA GLY A 253 6.63 15.73 -20.18
C GLY A 253 5.88 16.17 -18.91
N SER A 254 5.88 17.45 -18.56
CA SER A 254 5.13 17.95 -17.39
C SER A 254 3.63 17.98 -17.68
N LEU A 255 3.24 18.35 -18.89
CA LEU A 255 1.84 18.41 -19.33
C LEU A 255 1.13 17.06 -19.19
N THR A 256 1.73 15.98 -19.69
CA THR A 256 1.15 14.63 -19.67
C THR A 256 1.05 14.01 -18.27
N ARG A 257 1.76 14.57 -17.28
CA ARG A 257 1.68 14.15 -15.88
C ARG A 257 0.77 15.03 -15.01
N SER A 258 0.26 16.14 -15.55
CA SER A 258 -0.60 17.06 -14.81
C SER A 258 -1.98 16.46 -14.57
N GLY A 259 -2.45 16.53 -13.32
CA GLY A 259 -3.79 16.12 -12.95
C GLY A 259 -4.83 17.09 -13.54
N GLY A 260 -4.54 18.38 -13.53
CA GLY A 260 -5.34 19.43 -14.15
C GLY A 260 -5.51 19.25 -15.65
N TYR A 261 -4.45 18.85 -16.36
CA TYR A 261 -4.55 18.52 -17.79
C TYR A 261 -5.49 17.33 -18.04
N ALA A 262 -5.37 16.28 -17.23
CA ALA A 262 -6.25 15.11 -17.32
C ALA A 262 -7.70 15.47 -16.96
N SER A 263 -7.94 16.25 -15.91
CA SER A 263 -9.30 16.54 -15.42
C SER A 263 -10.03 17.57 -16.27
N LEU A 264 -9.36 18.65 -16.69
CA LEU A 264 -9.99 19.75 -17.41
C LEU A 264 -10.08 19.50 -18.91
N PHE A 265 -9.17 18.69 -19.47
CA PHE A 265 -9.09 18.47 -20.92
C PHE A 265 -9.21 17.00 -21.30
N GLY A 266 -9.34 16.06 -20.35
CA GLY A 266 -9.40 14.63 -20.65
C GLY A 266 -8.13 14.09 -21.31
N GLY A 267 -7.00 14.79 -21.15
CA GLY A 267 -5.77 14.50 -21.90
C GLY A 267 -5.82 14.89 -23.39
N ASN A 268 -6.81 15.68 -23.82
CA ASN A 268 -6.98 16.10 -25.21
C ASN A 268 -6.17 17.37 -25.53
N ILE A 269 -5.10 17.18 -26.30
CA ILE A 269 -4.17 18.24 -26.70
C ILE A 269 -4.83 19.29 -27.62
N GLU A 270 -5.73 18.85 -28.50
CA GLU A 270 -6.45 19.72 -29.43
C GLU A 270 -7.46 20.61 -28.71
N LEU A 271 -8.12 20.08 -27.68
CA LEU A 271 -9.01 20.87 -26.84
C LEU A 271 -8.22 21.94 -26.09
N LEU A 272 -7.07 21.57 -25.51
CA LEU A 272 -6.19 22.54 -24.85
C LEU A 272 -5.69 23.62 -25.82
N ALA A 273 -5.25 23.24 -27.03
CA ALA A 273 -4.81 24.22 -28.04
C ALA A 273 -5.93 25.18 -28.44
N ASN A 274 -7.17 24.70 -28.56
CA ASN A 274 -8.34 25.55 -28.77
C ASN A 274 -8.62 26.51 -27.61
N CYS A 275 -8.52 26.04 -26.37
CA CYS A 275 -8.70 26.90 -25.19
C CYS A 275 -7.58 27.93 -25.05
N MET A 276 -6.35 27.57 -25.38
CA MET A 276 -5.22 28.49 -25.44
C MET A 276 -5.41 29.57 -26.52
N ALA A 277 -5.95 29.23 -27.69
CA ALA A 277 -6.30 30.20 -28.73
C ALA A 277 -7.45 31.13 -28.28
N GLN A 278 -8.51 30.56 -27.69
CA GLN A 278 -9.63 31.31 -27.13
C GLN A 278 -9.20 32.27 -26.02
N GLN A 279 -8.31 31.85 -25.13
CA GLN A 279 -7.76 32.68 -24.05
C GLN A 279 -7.05 33.92 -24.59
N ARG A 280 -6.46 33.86 -25.79
CA ARG A 280 -5.84 34.99 -26.48
C ARG A 280 -6.81 35.81 -27.36
N GLY A 281 -8.11 35.54 -27.28
CA GLY A 281 -9.12 36.25 -28.05
C GLY A 281 -9.34 35.71 -29.46
N TYR A 282 -8.87 34.49 -29.75
CA TYR A 282 -9.05 33.81 -31.04
C TYR A 282 -9.86 32.52 -30.86
N PRO A 283 -11.17 32.60 -30.55
CA PRO A 283 -11.99 31.41 -30.34
C PRO A 283 -12.17 30.60 -31.62
N SER A 284 -12.28 29.28 -31.46
CA SER A 284 -12.84 28.44 -32.50
C SER A 284 -14.35 28.69 -32.61
N GLY A 285 -14.90 28.65 -33.82
CA GLY A 285 -16.35 28.77 -34.00
C GLY A 285 -17.15 27.60 -33.39
N ASN A 286 -16.50 26.47 -33.11
CA ASN A 286 -17.14 25.21 -32.73
C ASN A 286 -16.66 24.64 -31.39
N VAL A 287 -15.74 25.32 -30.68
CA VAL A 287 -15.22 24.88 -29.38
C VAL A 287 -15.39 26.01 -28.39
N TRP A 288 -16.06 25.71 -27.27
CA TRP A 288 -16.26 26.65 -26.17
C TRP A 288 -15.60 26.11 -24.91
N CYS A 289 -14.61 26.85 -24.41
CA CYS A 289 -13.91 26.52 -23.18
C CYS A 289 -14.57 27.18 -21.96
N SER A 290 -14.63 26.43 -20.86
CA SER A 290 -15.11 26.95 -19.58
C SER A 290 -14.12 27.97 -18.99
N GLY A 291 -14.57 28.78 -18.02
CA GLY A 291 -13.69 29.71 -17.31
C GLY A 291 -12.45 29.03 -16.73
N ALA A 292 -12.64 27.87 -16.09
CA ALA A 292 -11.53 27.08 -15.54
C ALA A 292 -10.54 26.59 -16.61
N GLN A 293 -11.04 26.18 -17.79
CA GLN A 293 -10.16 25.78 -18.90
C GLN A 293 -9.37 26.98 -19.44
N LEU A 294 -9.97 28.17 -19.52
CA LEU A 294 -9.30 29.38 -19.98
C LEU A 294 -8.22 29.85 -18.99
N ASP A 295 -8.54 29.87 -17.70
CA ASP A 295 -7.60 30.25 -16.64
C ASP A 295 -6.40 29.30 -16.61
N TRP A 296 -6.66 27.99 -16.68
CA TRP A 296 -5.59 26.99 -16.73
C TRP A 296 -4.74 27.11 -18.01
N SER A 297 -5.38 27.34 -19.16
CA SER A 297 -4.69 27.52 -20.44
C SER A 297 -3.77 28.75 -20.47
N ALA A 298 -4.09 29.81 -19.70
CA ALA A 298 -3.25 30.99 -19.59
C ALA A 298 -1.86 30.69 -19.02
N ALA A 299 -1.77 29.76 -18.07
CA ALA A 299 -0.52 29.36 -17.43
C ALA A 299 0.46 28.69 -18.41
N ILE A 300 -0.07 27.94 -19.39
CA ILE A 300 0.72 27.27 -20.42
C ILE A 300 1.40 28.29 -21.34
N TRP A 301 0.73 29.39 -21.66
CA TRP A 301 1.35 30.50 -22.39
C TRP A 301 2.52 31.12 -21.63
N GLY A 302 2.45 31.14 -20.30
CA GLY A 302 3.52 31.57 -19.41
C GLY A 302 4.65 30.55 -19.22
N GLY A 303 4.57 29.38 -19.85
CA GLY A 303 5.57 28.34 -19.69
C GLY A 303 5.49 27.60 -18.35
N SER A 304 4.29 27.50 -17.78
CA SER A 304 4.04 26.75 -16.53
C SER A 304 2.92 25.75 -16.73
N VAL A 305 3.04 24.56 -16.11
CA VAL A 305 1.98 23.54 -16.13
C VAL A 305 1.38 23.47 -14.71
N PRO A 306 0.17 23.99 -14.49
CA PRO A 306 -0.50 23.87 -13.20
C PRO A 306 -0.80 22.40 -12.89
N SER A 307 -0.74 22.06 -11.60
CA SER A 307 -1.02 20.72 -11.08
C SER A 307 -2.44 20.27 -11.37
#